data_AF-A0A481ZHX0-F1
#
_entry.id   AF-A0A481ZHX0-F1
#
_cell.length_a   1.000
_cell.length_b   1.000
_cell.length_c   1.000
_cell.angle_alpha   90.00
_cell.angle_beta   90.00
_cell.angle_gamma   90.00
#
_symmetry.space_group_name_H-M   'P 1'
#
loop_
_entity.id
_entity.type
_entity.pdbx_description
1 polymer ?
#
loop_
_entity_poly.entity_id
_entity_poly.type
_entity_poly.pdbx_seq_one_letter_code
_entity_poly.pdbx_strand_id
1 'polypeptide(L)'
;FMTELQRHVGADTDVPAGDIGVGAREIGYLFGQYKRLRNEFTGVLTGKNIKWGGSLIRPEATGYGAVYFTEEMLKDNNNVIRGKNVVLSGSGNVAQYAVKKLTQLGAKVITFSDSNGYIVD
;
A
#
# COMPACT_ATOMS: atom_id res chain seq x y z
N PHE A 1 10.02 -4.87 21.26
CA PHE A 1 8.79 -5.25 20.51
C PHE A 1 8.89 -6.67 19.95
N MET A 2 9.63 -6.95 18.87
CA MET A 2 9.64 -8.29 18.23
C MET A 2 10.14 -9.43 19.13
N THR A 3 11.00 -9.16 20.12
CA THR A 3 11.40 -10.16 21.13
C THR A 3 10.21 -10.77 21.87
N GLU A 4 9.15 -9.99 22.07
CA GLU A 4 7.89 -10.45 22.67
C GLU A 4 6.98 -11.05 21.60
N LEU A 5 6.71 -10.30 20.54
CA LEU A 5 5.72 -10.68 19.52
C LEU A 5 6.01 -12.02 18.82
N GLN A 6 7.29 -12.39 18.66
CA GLN A 6 7.70 -13.59 17.89
C GLN A 6 6.98 -14.87 18.30
N ARG A 7 6.58 -15.00 19.57
CA ARG A 7 5.96 -16.22 20.10
C ARG A 7 4.49 -16.36 19.69
N HIS A 8 3.92 -15.32 19.08
CA HIS A 8 2.51 -15.21 18.72
C HIS A 8 2.27 -15.08 17.20
N VAL A 9 3.34 -14.93 16.41
CA VAL A 9 3.27 -14.75 14.96
C VAL A 9 4.03 -15.87 14.26
N GLY A 10 3.65 -16.15 13.02
CA GLY A 10 4.21 -17.25 12.24
C GLY A 10 3.59 -17.29 10.85
N ALA A 11 4.29 -17.92 9.90
CA ALA A 11 3.88 -17.93 8.48
C ALA A 11 2.45 -18.46 8.26
N ASP A 12 2.01 -19.41 9.10
CA ASP A 12 0.69 -20.05 9.04
C ASP A 12 -0.16 -19.73 10.28
N THR A 13 0.14 -18.64 11.00
CA THR A 13 -0.56 -18.26 12.23
C THR A 13 -1.02 -16.81 12.19
N ASP A 14 -0.07 -15.89 12.13
CA ASP A 14 -0.33 -14.45 12.03
C ASP A 14 0.84 -13.81 11.29
N VAL A 15 0.51 -13.03 10.26
CA VAL A 15 1.47 -12.41 9.34
C VAL A 15 1.27 -10.89 9.36
N PRO A 16 1.92 -10.17 10.28
CA PRO A 16 1.75 -8.73 10.36
C PRO A 16 2.30 -7.97 9.14
N ALA A 17 1.90 -6.71 9.04
CA ALA A 17 2.31 -5.77 8.00
C ALA A 17 2.74 -4.43 8.61
N GLY A 18 3.16 -3.50 7.75
CA GLY A 18 3.38 -2.11 8.13
C GLY A 18 2.08 -1.30 8.09
N ASP A 19 2.03 -0.23 8.87
CA ASP A 19 0.91 0.73 8.94
C ASP A 19 1.46 2.13 9.29
N ILE A 20 0.62 3.07 9.74
CA ILE A 20 1.04 4.40 10.21
C ILE A 20 2.09 4.24 11.31
N GLY A 21 3.28 4.82 11.07
CA GLY A 21 4.42 4.72 11.99
C GLY A 21 5.28 3.46 11.83
N VAL A 22 4.88 2.48 10.99
CA VAL A 22 5.64 1.25 10.71
C VAL A 22 5.83 1.10 9.20
N GLY A 23 6.90 1.69 8.68
CA GLY A 23 7.27 1.62 7.28
C GLY A 23 8.15 0.42 6.93
N ALA A 24 8.70 0.44 5.71
CA ALA A 24 9.63 -0.61 5.25
C ALA A 24 10.90 -0.71 6.12
N ARG A 25 11.31 0.40 6.75
CA ARG A 25 12.45 0.45 7.68
C ARG A 25 12.14 -0.37 8.94
N GLU A 26 11.02 -0.07 9.59
CA GLU A 26 10.60 -0.77 10.81
C GLU A 26 10.35 -2.25 10.52
N ILE A 27 9.69 -2.59 9.40
CA ILE A 27 9.51 -3.99 8.96
C ILE A 27 10.85 -4.70 8.79
N GLY A 28 11.88 -4.04 8.28
CA GLY A 28 13.24 -4.59 8.19
C GLY A 28 13.83 -4.93 9.57
N TYR A 29 13.72 -4.04 10.54
CA TYR A 29 14.19 -4.29 11.92
C TYR A 29 13.43 -5.42 12.59
N LEU A 30 12.10 -5.42 12.43
CA LEU A 30 11.23 -6.46 12.99
C LEU A 30 11.53 -7.83 12.37
N PHE A 31 11.65 -7.91 11.04
CA PHE A 31 11.99 -9.16 10.36
C PHE A 31 13.38 -9.66 10.73
N GLY A 32 14.37 -8.77 10.83
CA GLY A 32 15.73 -9.12 11.26
C GLY A 32 15.74 -9.74 12.66
N GLN A 33 15.02 -9.14 13.61
CA GLN A 33 14.92 -9.66 14.97
C GLN A 33 14.14 -10.98 15.04
N TYR A 34 13.04 -11.11 14.30
CA TYR A 34 12.29 -12.37 14.22
C TYR A 34 13.18 -13.50 13.70
N LYS A 35 13.85 -13.28 12.55
CA LYS A 35 14.75 -14.25 11.92
C LYS A 35 15.85 -14.71 12.89
N ARG A 36 16.44 -13.79 13.65
CA ARG A 36 17.48 -14.11 14.64
C ARG A 36 16.96 -14.98 15.79
N LEU A 37 15.74 -14.72 16.28
CA LEU A 37 15.16 -15.41 17.43
C LEU A 37 14.58 -16.78 17.08
N ARG A 38 13.92 -16.89 15.92
CA ARG A 38 13.29 -18.14 15.45
C ARG A 38 14.22 -19.01 14.62
N ASN A 39 15.34 -18.45 14.17
CA ASN A 39 16.31 -19.09 13.28
C ASN A 39 15.69 -19.63 11.98
N GLU A 40 14.78 -18.86 11.38
CA GLU A 40 14.09 -19.23 10.15
C GLU A 40 13.92 -18.03 9.21
N PHE A 41 13.92 -18.29 7.91
CA PHE A 41 13.61 -17.29 6.88
C PHE A 41 12.24 -17.64 6.26
N THR A 42 11.17 -17.10 6.85
CA THR A 42 9.78 -17.43 6.49
C THR A 42 8.97 -16.16 6.18
N GLY A 43 7.75 -16.35 5.68
CA GLY A 43 6.83 -15.30 5.30
C GLY A 43 6.15 -14.55 6.45
N VAL A 44 6.74 -14.45 7.64
CA VAL A 44 6.05 -13.94 8.85
C VAL A 44 5.67 -12.45 8.81
N LEU A 45 6.25 -11.66 7.90
CA LEU A 45 5.88 -10.25 7.71
C LEU A 45 5.68 -9.97 6.22
N THR A 46 4.65 -9.19 5.89
CA THR A 46 4.50 -8.57 4.56
C THR A 46 5.07 -7.16 4.53
N GLY A 47 5.18 -6.56 3.34
CA GLY A 47 5.83 -5.24 3.19
C GLY A 47 7.36 -5.26 3.27
N LYS A 48 7.97 -6.45 3.15
CA LYS A 48 9.41 -6.68 3.07
C LYS A 48 10.03 -5.97 1.85
N ASN A 49 11.34 -5.70 1.89
CA ASN A 49 12.06 -5.20 0.72
C ASN A 49 12.21 -6.30 -0.34
N ILE A 50 12.21 -5.91 -1.62
CA ILE A 50 12.35 -6.83 -2.75
C ILE A 50 13.59 -7.74 -2.65
N LYS A 51 14.68 -7.26 -2.06
CA LYS A 51 15.94 -8.02 -1.92
C LYS A 51 15.83 -9.20 -0.95
N TRP A 52 14.79 -9.28 -0.12
CA TRP A 52 14.66 -10.32 0.91
C TRP A 52 13.20 -10.76 1.10
N GLY A 53 12.49 -11.00 -0.01
CA GLY A 53 11.14 -11.60 -0.01
C GLY A 53 10.00 -10.60 0.00
N GLY A 54 10.26 -9.35 -0.38
CA GLY A 54 9.23 -8.38 -0.76
C GLY A 54 8.62 -8.68 -2.13
N SER A 55 7.49 -8.04 -2.43
CA SER A 55 6.82 -8.16 -3.72
C SER A 55 6.94 -6.86 -4.51
N LEU A 56 7.09 -7.00 -5.84
CA LEU A 56 6.81 -5.91 -6.76
C LEU A 56 5.34 -5.49 -6.63
N ILE A 57 5.02 -4.27 -7.06
CA ILE A 57 3.66 -3.67 -6.97
C ILE A 57 3.20 -3.37 -5.53
N ARG A 58 3.91 -3.80 -4.48
CA ARG A 58 3.51 -3.54 -3.09
C ARG A 58 3.29 -2.05 -2.78
N PRO A 59 4.13 -1.10 -3.22
CA PRO A 59 3.84 0.32 -3.04
C PRO A 59 2.54 0.74 -3.75
N GLU A 60 2.36 0.30 -5.00
CA GLU A 60 1.23 0.64 -5.86
C GLU A 60 -0.10 0.01 -5.43
N ALA A 61 -0.05 -1.15 -4.78
CA ALA A 61 -1.15 -2.12 -4.70
C ALA A 61 -2.49 -1.51 -4.27
N THR A 62 -2.51 -0.78 -3.15
CA THR A 62 -3.75 -0.20 -2.61
C THR A 62 -4.32 0.89 -3.51
N GLY A 63 -3.46 1.81 -3.99
CA GLY A 63 -3.89 2.89 -4.87
C GLY A 63 -4.40 2.36 -6.21
N TYR A 64 -3.72 1.37 -6.79
CA TYR A 64 -4.13 0.73 -8.04
C TYR A 64 -5.42 -0.06 -7.85
N GLY A 65 -5.54 -0.84 -6.76
CA GLY A 65 -6.73 -1.61 -6.45
C GLY A 65 -7.98 -0.75 -6.31
N ALA A 66 -7.89 0.39 -5.61
CA ALA A 66 -9.00 1.33 -5.48
C ALA A 66 -9.48 1.87 -6.83
N VAL A 67 -8.54 2.18 -7.73
CA VAL A 67 -8.87 2.69 -9.07
C VAL A 67 -9.44 1.58 -9.96
N TYR A 68 -8.87 0.37 -9.93
CA TYR A 68 -9.42 -0.76 -10.67
C TYR A 68 -10.84 -1.08 -10.23
N PHE A 69 -11.09 -1.11 -8.91
CA PHE A 69 -12.44 -1.33 -8.40
C PHE A 69 -13.42 -0.26 -8.87
N THR A 70 -13.01 1.00 -8.82
CA THR A 70 -13.83 2.13 -9.32
C THR A 70 -14.08 2.02 -10.83
N GLU A 71 -13.08 1.62 -11.61
CA GLU A 71 -13.20 1.42 -13.05
C GLU A 71 -14.21 0.33 -13.38
N GLU A 72 -14.17 -0.81 -12.69
CA GLU A 72 -15.14 -1.90 -12.86
C GLU A 72 -16.55 -1.48 -12.44
N MET A 73 -16.70 -0.75 -11.33
CA MET A 73 -17.99 -0.18 -10.94
C MET A 73 -18.58 0.76 -11.99
N LEU A 74 -17.73 1.61 -12.59
CA LEU A 74 -18.18 2.51 -13.66
C LEU A 74 -18.61 1.71 -14.90
N LYS A 75 -17.84 0.70 -15.29
CA LYS A 75 -18.18 -0.17 -16.45
C LYS A 75 -19.53 -0.86 -16.27
N ASP A 76 -19.81 -1.39 -15.08
CA ASP A 76 -21.09 -2.02 -14.74
C ASP A 76 -22.28 -1.05 -14.86
N ASN A 77 -22.01 0.25 -14.72
CA ASN A 77 -22.98 1.32 -14.89
C ASN A 77 -22.90 2.00 -16.26
N ASN A 78 -22.39 1.31 -17.29
CA ASN A 78 -22.21 1.83 -18.66
C ASN A 78 -21.45 3.16 -18.71
N ASN A 79 -20.47 3.31 -17.83
CA ASN A 79 -19.69 4.52 -17.67
C ASN A 79 -18.19 4.22 -17.77
N VAL A 80 -17.38 5.25 -18.01
CA VAL A 80 -15.93 5.11 -18.16
C VAL A 80 -15.20 6.19 -17.38
N ILE A 81 -14.04 5.84 -16.84
CA ILE A 81 -13.23 6.74 -16.02
C ILE A 81 -12.52 7.83 -16.84
N ARG A 82 -12.26 7.54 -18.13
CA ARG A 82 -11.58 8.45 -19.06
C ARG A 82 -12.32 9.77 -19.18
N GLY A 83 -11.60 10.88 -19.08
CA GLY A 83 -12.13 12.24 -19.18
C GLY A 83 -12.87 12.73 -17.95
N LYS A 84 -13.06 11.91 -16.90
CA LYS A 84 -13.69 12.38 -15.65
C LYS A 84 -12.73 13.25 -14.85
N ASN A 85 -13.27 14.31 -14.25
CA ASN A 85 -12.59 15.04 -13.18
C ASN A 85 -12.70 14.25 -11.88
N VAL A 86 -11.58 14.05 -11.19
CA VAL A 86 -11.49 13.30 -9.95
C VAL A 86 -10.90 14.18 -8.86
N VAL A 87 -11.67 14.38 -7.79
CA VAL A 87 -11.19 14.98 -6.55
C VAL A 87 -10.55 13.86 -5.72
N LEU A 88 -9.25 13.98 -5.47
CA LEU A 88 -8.48 13.04 -4.68
C LEU A 88 -7.96 13.74 -3.41
N SER A 89 -8.17 13.11 -2.26
CA SER A 89 -7.64 13.56 -0.98
C SER A 89 -6.49 12.68 -0.51
N GLY A 90 -5.55 13.26 0.22
CA GLY A 90 -4.36 12.61 0.73
C GLY A 90 -3.16 12.76 -0.20
N SER A 91 -1.96 12.65 0.38
CA SER A 91 -0.67 12.79 -0.30
C SER A 91 0.27 11.62 0.02
N GLY A 92 -0.20 10.64 0.79
CA GLY A 92 0.54 9.44 1.14
C GLY A 92 0.59 8.42 0.00
N ASN A 93 1.17 7.25 0.30
CA ASN A 93 1.40 6.16 -0.64
C ASN A 93 0.16 5.84 -1.51
N VAL A 94 -1.00 5.65 -0.88
CA VAL A 94 -2.25 5.31 -1.58
C VAL A 94 -2.63 6.36 -2.61
N ALA A 95 -2.64 7.65 -2.22
CA ALA A 95 -3.06 8.74 -3.10
C ALA A 95 -2.09 8.92 -4.29
N GLN A 96 -0.79 8.82 -4.05
CA GLN A 96 0.24 8.94 -5.10
C GLN A 96 0.08 7.87 -6.18
N TYR A 97 -0.26 6.64 -5.80
CA TYR A 97 -0.47 5.58 -6.78
C TYR A 97 -1.88 5.57 -7.38
N ALA A 98 -2.89 6.05 -6.65
CA ALA A 98 -4.21 6.30 -7.19
C ALA A 98 -4.16 7.32 -8.32
N VAL A 99 -3.53 8.50 -8.14
CA VAL A 99 -3.38 9.48 -9.24
C VAL A 99 -2.64 8.88 -10.42
N LYS A 100 -1.54 8.16 -10.17
CA LYS A 100 -0.76 7.54 -11.25
C LYS A 100 -1.63 6.62 -12.10
N LYS A 101 -2.49 5.80 -11.48
CA LYS A 101 -3.39 4.90 -12.21
C LYS A 101 -4.53 5.66 -12.89
N LEU A 102 -5.15 6.62 -12.21
CA LEU A 102 -6.21 7.47 -12.77
C LEU A 102 -5.75 8.19 -14.03
N THR A 103 -4.56 8.81 -13.99
CA THR A 103 -3.96 9.49 -15.15
C THR A 103 -3.64 8.51 -16.28
N GLN A 104 -3.13 7.31 -15.97
CA GLN A 104 -2.92 6.26 -16.98
C GLN A 104 -4.22 5.84 -17.70
N LEU A 105 -5.36 5.88 -17.01
CA LEU A 105 -6.68 5.58 -17.58
C LEU A 105 -7.34 6.80 -18.24
N GLY A 106 -6.67 7.95 -18.23
CA GLY A 106 -7.11 9.19 -18.88
C GLY A 106 -8.11 10.01 -18.06
N ALA A 107 -8.20 9.81 -16.74
CA ALA A 107 -8.93 10.72 -15.86
C ALA A 107 -8.10 11.98 -15.55
N LYS A 108 -8.77 13.10 -15.29
CA LYS A 108 -8.14 14.34 -14.81
C LYS A 108 -8.27 14.42 -13.30
N VAL A 109 -7.18 14.17 -12.56
CA VAL A 109 -7.17 14.38 -11.11
C VAL A 109 -6.91 15.86 -10.84
N ILE A 110 -7.78 16.49 -10.07
CA ILE A 110 -7.80 17.96 -9.90
C ILE A 110 -7.43 18.43 -8.50
N THR A 111 -7.23 17.51 -7.55
CA THR A 111 -6.84 17.86 -6.17
C THR A 111 -5.87 16.86 -5.57
N PHE A 112 -5.11 17.33 -4.58
CA PHE A 112 -4.35 16.54 -3.61
C PHE A 112 -4.44 17.22 -2.24
N SER A 113 -4.34 16.47 -1.13
CA SER A 113 -4.42 17.08 0.20
C SER A 113 -3.49 16.45 1.23
N ASP A 114 -3.23 17.16 2.32
CA ASP A 114 -2.62 16.63 3.54
C ASP A 114 -3.39 17.12 4.78
N SER A 115 -2.80 17.02 5.97
CA SER A 115 -3.44 17.44 7.21
C SER A 115 -3.64 18.96 7.33
N ASN A 116 -2.92 19.76 6.55
CA ASN A 116 -2.90 21.22 6.65
C ASN A 116 -3.66 21.92 5.52
N GLY A 117 -4.06 21.20 4.47
CA GLY A 117 -4.84 21.78 3.38
C GLY A 117 -4.84 20.92 2.12
N TYR A 118 -5.16 21.55 0.99
CA TYR A 118 -5.22 20.91 -0.31
C TYR A 118 -4.74 21.85 -1.43
N ILE A 119 -4.31 21.25 -2.52
CA ILE A 119 -3.97 21.92 -3.78
C ILE A 119 -5.03 21.62 -4.84
N VAL A 120 -5.20 22.51 -5.81
CA VAL A 120 -6.13 22.39 -6.94
C VAL A 120 -5.42 22.74 -8.24
N ASP A 121 -5.63 21.96 -9.30
CA ASP A 121 -5.07 22.13 -10.66
C ASP A 121 -6.05 21.63 -11.77
#